data_AF-A0AB38FX11-F1
#
_entry.id   AF-A0AB38FX11-F1
#
_cell.length_a   1.000
_cell.length_b   1.000
_cell.length_c   1.000
_cell.angle_alpha   90.00
_cell.angle_beta   90.00
_cell.angle_gamma   90.00
#
_symmetry.space_group_name_H-M   'P 1'
#
loop_
_entity.id
_entity.type
_entity.pdbx_description
1 polymer ?
#
loop_
_entity_poly.entity_id
_entity_poly.type
_entity_poly.pdbx_seq_one_letter_code
_entity_poly.pdbx_strand_id
1 'polypeptide(L)'
;MQFAKRNLDILNKVFLENKYSDIEGSISEIIKEMIKEQEAKIITPINDKMYFNLLIFYSLQLFRTKKMISAAQQKIEKLTLVRGDVEIELDNCQKETFLKCMLYIMSFQFALKIEKECFSIKIHKNHTKINYITSDSPAIYHNDGAIAAMPLSPRLFVNFSLNKNTNAIPPTRIQFEIVDIYDPEKIKITNRLVHEFSNNFLFAKKNVDLKLNL
;
A
#
# COMPACT_ATOMS: atom_id res chain seq x y z
N MET A 1 2.34 37.26 -1.32
CA MET A 1 2.54 36.05 -2.15
C MET A 1 3.70 35.16 -1.70
N GLN A 2 4.90 35.69 -1.40
CA GLN A 2 6.06 34.86 -0.98
C GLN A 2 5.82 33.98 0.26
N PHE A 3 5.09 34.48 1.27
CA PHE A 3 4.78 33.71 2.48
C PHE A 3 3.88 32.50 2.22
N ALA A 4 2.81 32.68 1.42
CA ALA A 4 1.92 31.59 1.03
C ALA A 4 2.64 30.53 0.19
N LYS A 5 3.51 30.96 -0.74
CA LYS A 5 4.34 30.06 -1.55
C LYS A 5 5.31 29.24 -0.68
N ARG A 6 5.98 29.87 0.29
CA ARG A 6 6.87 29.17 1.24
C ARG A 6 6.12 28.18 2.12
N ASN A 7 4.92 28.52 2.60
CA ASN A 7 4.11 27.59 3.39
C ASN A 7 3.58 26.43 2.55
N LEU A 8 3.21 26.67 1.29
CA LEU A 8 2.83 25.61 0.35
C LEU A 8 4.02 24.68 0.07
N ASP A 9 5.22 25.22 -0.11
CA ASP A 9 6.45 24.43 -0.29
C ASP A 9 6.79 23.59 0.96
N ILE A 10 6.61 24.15 2.16
CA ILE A 10 6.78 23.42 3.43
C ILE A 10 5.74 22.30 3.56
N LEU A 11 4.47 22.58 3.22
CA LEU A 11 3.39 21.61 3.31
C LEU A 11 3.58 20.46 2.29
N ASN A 12 4.06 20.80 1.08
CA ASN A 12 4.37 19.83 0.03
C ASN A 12 5.60 18.97 0.31
N LYS A 13 6.72 19.56 0.76
CA LYS A 13 7.98 18.84 0.91
C LYS A 13 8.16 18.18 2.26
N VAL A 14 7.61 18.78 3.32
CA VAL A 14 7.94 18.38 4.69
C VAL A 14 6.73 17.75 5.36
N PHE A 15 5.53 18.34 5.27
CA PHE A 15 4.40 17.82 6.03
C PHE A 15 3.94 16.44 5.55
N LEU A 16 3.59 16.30 4.27
CA LEU A 16 3.10 15.01 3.74
C LEU A 16 4.19 13.94 3.79
N GLU A 17 5.42 14.27 3.41
CA GLU A 17 6.53 13.31 3.45
C GLU A 17 6.87 12.88 4.89
N ASN A 18 6.82 13.79 5.88
CA ASN A 18 6.95 13.39 7.28
C ASN A 18 5.81 12.47 7.72
N LYS A 19 4.57 12.73 7.31
CA LYS A 19 3.43 11.85 7.64
C LYS A 19 3.52 10.48 6.99
N TYR A 20 3.96 10.41 5.74
CA TYR A 20 4.26 9.13 5.11
C TYR A 20 5.40 8.42 5.85
N SER A 21 6.48 9.14 6.20
CA SER A 21 7.62 8.59 6.94
C SER A 21 7.25 8.08 8.33
N ASP A 22 6.37 8.75 9.08
CA ASP A 22 5.90 8.30 10.40
C ASP A 22 5.21 6.94 10.30
N ILE A 23 4.37 6.78 9.26
CA ILE A 23 3.62 5.55 9.01
C ILE A 23 4.54 4.45 8.50
N GLU A 24 5.38 4.74 7.51
CA GLU A 24 6.39 3.83 6.98
C GLU A 24 7.37 3.37 8.08
N GLY A 25 7.73 4.25 9.01
CA GLY A 25 8.51 3.92 10.20
C GLY A 25 7.80 2.91 11.10
N SER A 26 6.54 3.17 11.43
CA SER A 26 5.70 2.27 12.24
C SER A 26 5.53 0.88 11.60
N ILE A 27 5.44 0.84 10.26
CA ILE A 27 5.34 -0.42 9.50
C ILE A 27 6.70 -1.11 9.39
N SER A 28 7.79 -0.36 9.26
CA SER A 28 9.15 -0.90 9.25
C SER A 28 9.46 -1.61 10.56
N GLU A 29 9.02 -1.07 11.69
CA GLU A 29 9.12 -1.71 13.01
C GLU A 29 8.33 -3.02 13.03
N ILE A 30 7.07 -2.99 12.59
CA ILE A 30 6.22 -4.19 12.43
C ILE A 30 6.89 -5.25 11.55
N ILE A 31 7.42 -4.88 10.39
CA ILE A 31 8.09 -5.81 9.47
C ILE A 31 9.36 -6.39 10.12
N LYS A 32 10.13 -5.56 10.85
CA LYS A 32 11.32 -6.03 11.57
C LYS A 32 10.96 -6.96 12.72
N GLU A 33 9.92 -6.66 13.47
CA GLU A 33 9.39 -7.55 14.52
C GLU A 33 8.96 -8.88 13.90
N MET A 34 8.17 -8.85 12.83
CA MET A 34 7.79 -10.04 12.08
C MET A 34 9.01 -10.85 11.61
N ILE A 35 10.07 -10.21 11.11
CA ILE A 35 11.30 -10.90 10.68
C ILE A 35 12.06 -11.49 11.89
N LYS A 36 12.16 -10.77 13.01
CA LYS A 36 12.90 -11.19 14.21
C LYS A 36 12.21 -12.31 14.97
N GLU A 37 10.90 -12.18 15.21
CA GLU A 37 10.08 -13.22 15.84
C GLU A 37 10.10 -14.53 15.04
N GLN A 38 10.39 -14.43 13.75
CA GLN A 38 10.51 -15.56 12.83
C GLN A 38 11.89 -16.26 12.84
N GLU A 39 12.93 -15.62 13.36
CA GLU A 39 14.21 -16.32 13.68
C GLU A 39 14.08 -17.11 14.98
N ALA A 40 13.18 -16.67 15.87
CA ALA A 40 12.71 -17.45 17.00
C ALA A 40 11.66 -18.47 16.53
N LYS A 41 11.63 -19.67 17.12
CA LYS A 41 10.69 -20.75 16.75
C LYS A 41 9.22 -20.47 17.15
N ILE A 42 8.89 -19.23 17.53
CA ILE A 42 7.60 -18.85 18.12
C ILE A 42 6.98 -17.76 17.24
N ILE A 43 5.91 -18.11 16.53
CA ILE A 43 5.11 -17.15 15.76
C ILE A 43 4.22 -16.40 16.77
N THR A 44 4.54 -15.14 17.06
CA THR A 44 3.61 -14.28 17.81
C THR A 44 2.41 -13.99 16.91
N PRO A 45 1.17 -14.15 17.39
CA PRO A 45 -0.01 -13.82 16.60
C PRO A 45 -0.05 -12.31 16.32
N ILE A 46 -0.37 -11.96 15.07
CA ILE A 46 -0.59 -10.57 14.69
C ILE A 46 -1.74 -9.99 15.50
N ASN A 47 -1.51 -8.82 16.11
CA ASN A 47 -2.54 -8.07 16.80
C ASN A 47 -3.32 -7.14 15.85
N ASP A 48 -4.51 -6.70 16.28
CA ASP A 48 -5.40 -5.85 15.48
C ASP A 48 -4.72 -4.56 15.00
N LYS A 49 -3.77 -4.02 15.78
CA LYS A 49 -2.97 -2.85 15.44
C LYS A 49 -2.09 -3.10 14.20
N MET A 50 -1.43 -4.25 14.15
CA MET A 50 -0.57 -4.62 13.03
C MET A 50 -1.37 -4.91 11.76
N TYR A 51 -2.54 -5.55 11.89
CA TYR A 51 -3.50 -5.69 10.79
C TYR A 51 -3.92 -4.32 10.21
N PHE A 52 -4.37 -3.41 11.08
CA PHE A 52 -4.85 -2.10 10.67
C PHE A 52 -3.72 -1.26 10.02
N ASN A 53 -2.50 -1.35 10.56
CA ASN A 53 -1.34 -0.68 10.00
C ASN A 53 -0.97 -1.20 8.60
N LEU A 54 -1.03 -2.51 8.35
CA LEU A 54 -0.81 -3.07 7.01
C LEU A 54 -1.88 -2.61 6.01
N LEU A 55 -3.13 -2.48 6.46
CA LEU A 55 -4.22 -1.98 5.64
C LEU A 55 -4.08 -0.49 5.32
N ILE A 56 -3.70 0.33 6.30
CA ILE A 56 -3.36 1.74 6.10
C ILE A 56 -2.19 1.85 5.11
N PHE A 57 -1.14 1.03 5.28
CA PHE A 57 0.00 1.03 4.38
C PHE A 57 -0.41 0.79 2.94
N TYR A 58 -1.14 -0.32 2.71
CA TYR A 58 -1.64 -0.67 1.39
C TYR A 58 -2.45 0.48 0.78
N SER A 59 -3.35 1.05 1.57
CA SER A 59 -4.22 2.14 1.12
C SER A 59 -3.41 3.38 0.74
N LEU A 60 -2.39 3.74 1.52
CA LEU A 60 -1.50 4.87 1.22
C LEU A 60 -0.72 4.63 -0.07
N GLN A 61 -0.11 3.45 -0.22
CA GLN A 61 0.66 3.12 -1.42
C GLN A 61 -0.23 3.14 -2.67
N LEU A 62 -1.46 2.65 -2.59
CA LEU A 62 -2.43 2.72 -3.70
C LEU A 62 -2.74 4.16 -4.12
N PHE A 63 -3.06 5.02 -3.17
CA PHE A 63 -3.50 6.40 -3.44
C PHE A 63 -2.34 7.35 -3.79
N ARG A 64 -1.09 6.98 -3.50
CA ARG A 64 0.11 7.70 -3.94
C ARG A 64 0.51 7.41 -5.40
N THR A 65 -0.11 6.42 -6.05
CA THR A 65 0.24 6.07 -7.43
C THR A 65 -0.06 7.21 -8.40
N LYS A 66 0.79 7.41 -9.43
CA LYS A 66 0.53 8.39 -10.49
C LYS A 66 -0.82 8.16 -11.16
N LYS A 67 -1.25 6.91 -11.31
CA LYS A 67 -2.56 6.56 -11.87
C LYS A 67 -3.71 7.16 -11.06
N MET A 68 -3.69 7.00 -9.73
CA MET A 68 -4.71 7.58 -8.86
C MET A 68 -4.65 9.11 -8.84
N ILE A 69 -3.44 9.69 -8.83
CA ILE A 69 -3.25 11.15 -8.91
C ILE A 69 -3.82 11.70 -10.23
N SER A 70 -3.47 11.10 -11.37
CA SER A 70 -3.97 11.51 -12.68
C SER A 70 -5.47 11.32 -12.81
N ALA A 71 -6.04 10.23 -12.28
CA ALA A 71 -7.48 10.02 -12.27
C ALA A 71 -8.22 11.08 -11.44
N ALA A 72 -7.65 11.50 -10.29
CA ALA A 72 -8.20 12.59 -9.49
C ALA A 72 -8.10 13.94 -10.22
N GLN A 73 -6.95 14.21 -10.88
CA GLN A 73 -6.74 15.41 -11.67
C GLN A 73 -7.72 15.55 -12.84
N GLN A 74 -8.04 14.45 -13.53
CA GLN A 74 -8.99 14.43 -14.63
C GLN A 74 -10.44 14.69 -14.20
N LYS A 75 -10.81 14.28 -12.97
CA LYS A 75 -12.17 14.46 -12.44
C LYS A 75 -12.42 15.84 -11.84
N ILE A 76 -11.37 16.54 -11.43
CA ILE A 76 -11.46 17.86 -10.81
C ILE A 76 -10.92 18.87 -11.80
N GLU A 77 -11.81 19.53 -12.52
CA GLU A 77 -11.47 20.51 -13.55
C GLU A 77 -10.88 21.78 -12.92
N LYS A 78 -11.57 22.34 -11.92
CA LYS A 78 -11.20 23.59 -11.23
C LYS A 78 -11.31 23.45 -9.71
N LEU A 79 -10.45 24.17 -8.99
CA LEU A 79 -10.54 24.34 -7.54
C LEU A 79 -10.52 25.82 -7.21
N THR A 80 -11.50 26.27 -6.44
CA THR A 80 -11.60 27.65 -5.99
C THR A 80 -11.62 27.72 -4.46
N LEU A 81 -10.86 28.67 -3.92
CA LEU A 81 -10.89 29.03 -2.52
C LEU A 81 -11.90 30.16 -2.33
N VAL A 82 -12.94 29.91 -1.54
CA VAL A 82 -13.97 30.88 -1.22
C VAL A 82 -13.71 31.45 0.18
N ARG A 83 -13.63 32.78 0.28
CA ARG A 83 -13.45 33.51 1.54
C ARG A 83 -14.38 34.72 1.58
N GLY A 84 -15.55 34.56 2.20
CA GLY A 84 -16.62 35.55 2.11
C GLY A 84 -17.07 35.69 0.65
N ASP A 85 -17.06 36.92 0.13
CA ASP A 85 -17.46 37.23 -1.24
C ASP A 85 -16.30 37.08 -2.26
N VAL A 86 -15.12 36.66 -1.82
CA VAL A 86 -13.94 36.53 -2.67
C VAL A 86 -13.75 35.07 -3.08
N GLU A 87 -13.72 34.82 -4.38
CA GLU A 87 -13.41 33.54 -4.99
C GLU A 87 -12.06 33.61 -5.72
N ILE A 88 -11.10 32.76 -5.33
CA ILE A 88 -9.75 32.70 -5.90
C ILE A 88 -9.53 31.32 -6.51
N GLU A 89 -9.31 31.26 -7.81
CA GLU A 89 -8.93 30.02 -8.48
C GLU A 89 -7.51 29.61 -8.12
N LEU A 90 -7.36 28.35 -7.70
CA LEU A 90 -6.07 27.79 -7.34
C LEU A 90 -5.26 27.51 -8.60
N ASP A 91 -3.97 27.86 -8.56
CA ASP A 91 -3.05 27.50 -9.63
C ASP A 91 -2.78 25.99 -9.67
N ASN A 92 -2.12 25.52 -10.73
CA ASN A 92 -1.83 24.09 -10.91
C ASN A 92 -1.00 23.47 -9.77
N CYS A 93 -0.07 24.23 -9.17
CA CYS A 93 0.75 23.75 -8.06
C CYS A 93 -0.08 23.60 -6.79
N GLN A 94 -0.92 24.59 -6.49
CA GLN A 94 -1.86 24.56 -5.38
C GLN A 94 -2.90 23.45 -5.54
N LYS A 95 -3.43 23.26 -6.76
CA LYS A 95 -4.31 22.15 -7.12
C LYS A 95 -3.64 20.81 -6.90
N GLU A 96 -2.41 20.61 -7.36
CA GLU A 96 -1.67 19.36 -7.15
C GLU A 96 -1.46 19.07 -5.66
N THR A 97 -1.10 20.09 -4.88
CA THR A 97 -0.95 20.01 -3.42
C THR A 97 -2.25 19.57 -2.75
N PHE A 98 -3.36 20.21 -3.11
CA PHE A 98 -4.68 19.87 -2.59
C PHE A 98 -5.04 18.42 -2.91
N LEU A 99 -4.82 17.98 -4.15
CA LEU A 99 -5.11 16.62 -4.57
C LEU A 99 -4.29 15.59 -3.80
N LYS A 100 -3.01 15.86 -3.53
CA LYS A 100 -2.16 14.98 -2.70
C LYS A 100 -2.71 14.87 -1.27
N CYS A 101 -3.11 15.97 -0.64
CA CYS A 101 -3.74 15.96 0.69
C CYS A 101 -5.09 15.23 0.67
N MET A 102 -5.91 15.46 -0.35
CA MET A 102 -7.19 14.78 -0.52
C MET A 102 -7.00 13.26 -0.64
N LEU A 103 -6.08 12.82 -1.51
CA LEU A 103 -5.77 11.39 -1.69
C LEU A 103 -5.21 10.75 -0.42
N TYR A 104 -4.39 11.48 0.35
CA TYR A 104 -3.95 11.05 1.68
C TYR A 104 -5.13 10.83 2.63
N ILE A 105 -6.10 11.74 2.70
CA ILE A 105 -7.29 11.56 3.56
C ILE A 105 -8.14 10.39 3.06
N MET A 106 -8.34 10.30 1.74
CA MET A 106 -9.12 9.23 1.12
C MET A 106 -8.52 7.85 1.39
N SER A 107 -7.19 7.70 1.49
CA SER A 107 -6.58 6.42 1.81
C SER A 107 -6.96 5.92 3.20
N PHE A 108 -7.08 6.79 4.22
CA PHE A 108 -7.57 6.37 5.54
C PHE A 108 -9.04 6.01 5.53
N GLN A 109 -9.87 6.79 4.82
CA GLN A 109 -11.29 6.48 4.66
C GLN A 109 -11.48 5.13 3.95
N PHE A 110 -10.65 4.86 2.93
CA PHE A 110 -10.63 3.59 2.24
C PHE A 110 -10.20 2.45 3.18
N ALA A 111 -9.12 2.61 3.96
CA ALA A 111 -8.71 1.62 4.95
C ALA A 111 -9.83 1.29 5.95
N LEU A 112 -10.48 2.31 6.53
CA LEU A 112 -11.61 2.12 7.47
C LEU A 112 -12.83 1.46 6.83
N LYS A 113 -13.08 1.71 5.54
CA LYS A 113 -14.16 1.05 4.80
C LYS A 113 -13.85 -0.44 4.61
N ILE A 114 -12.65 -0.73 4.14
CA ILE A 114 -12.16 -2.08 3.85
C ILE A 114 -12.10 -2.91 5.14
N GLU A 115 -11.65 -2.34 6.25
CA GLU A 115 -11.66 -3.00 7.56
C GLU A 115 -13.03 -3.61 7.91
N LYS A 116 -14.12 -2.88 7.62
CA LYS A 116 -15.50 -3.30 7.93
C LYS A 116 -16.04 -4.40 7.01
N GLU A 117 -15.45 -4.57 5.83
CA GLU A 117 -15.89 -5.54 4.82
C GLU A 117 -15.27 -6.95 5.03
N CYS A 118 -14.65 -7.21 6.19
CA CYS A 118 -14.10 -8.52 6.60
C CYS A 118 -13.05 -9.07 5.63
N PHE A 119 -11.81 -8.58 5.74
CA PHE A 119 -10.68 -9.05 4.93
C PHE A 119 -9.84 -10.09 5.67
N SER A 120 -9.27 -11.01 4.88
CA SER A 120 -8.20 -11.91 5.30
C SER A 120 -6.87 -11.39 4.76
N ILE A 121 -5.84 -11.48 5.60
CA ILE A 121 -4.46 -11.15 5.24
C ILE A 121 -3.64 -12.44 5.27
N LYS A 122 -2.97 -12.76 4.15
CA LYS A 122 -1.96 -13.81 4.09
C LYS A 122 -0.59 -13.20 3.85
N ILE A 123 0.38 -13.52 4.70
CA ILE A 123 1.76 -13.11 4.50
C ILE A 123 2.58 -14.30 4.06
N HIS A 124 3.08 -14.24 2.83
CA HIS A 124 3.94 -15.26 2.25
C HIS A 124 5.40 -14.94 2.58
N LYS A 125 6.04 -15.85 3.30
CA LYS A 125 7.46 -15.76 3.67
C LYS A 125 8.31 -16.55 2.70
N ASN A 126 9.34 -15.92 2.15
CA ASN A 126 10.17 -16.49 1.11
C ASN A 126 11.51 -17.02 1.65
N HIS A 127 11.64 -18.35 1.66
CA HIS A 127 12.85 -19.08 2.06
C HIS A 127 13.77 -19.44 0.88
N THR A 128 13.42 -19.01 -0.33
CA THR A 128 14.19 -19.31 -1.55
C THR A 128 15.37 -18.35 -1.73
N LYS A 129 16.17 -18.51 -2.79
CA LYS A 129 17.24 -17.56 -3.14
C LYS A 129 16.79 -16.39 -4.03
N ILE A 130 15.58 -16.47 -4.58
CA ILE A 130 14.99 -15.45 -5.46
C ILE A 130 14.22 -14.49 -4.57
N ASN A 131 14.35 -13.18 -4.76
CA ASN A 131 13.63 -12.21 -3.93
C ASN A 131 12.30 -11.82 -4.56
N TYR A 132 11.35 -11.36 -3.74
CA TYR A 132 10.21 -10.63 -4.26
C TYR A 132 10.65 -9.28 -4.85
N ILE A 133 10.14 -8.94 -6.03
CA ILE A 133 10.32 -7.63 -6.63
C ILE A 133 9.51 -6.62 -5.81
N THR A 134 10.16 -5.57 -5.31
CA THR A 134 9.50 -4.46 -4.60
C THR A 134 9.14 -3.33 -5.57
N SER A 135 8.06 -2.60 -5.27
CA SER A 135 7.56 -1.45 -6.02
C SER A 135 7.08 -0.38 -5.04
N ASP A 136 6.98 0.87 -5.50
CA ASP A 136 6.28 1.97 -4.80
C ASP A 136 4.75 1.89 -4.97
N SER A 137 4.27 0.93 -5.76
CA SER A 137 2.84 0.70 -6.00
C SER A 137 2.46 -0.70 -5.55
N PRO A 138 1.29 -0.88 -4.92
CA PRO A 138 0.75 -2.22 -4.74
C PRO A 138 0.41 -2.82 -6.10
N ALA A 139 0.60 -4.14 -6.23
CA ALA A 139 0.21 -4.90 -7.40
C ALA A 139 -1.21 -5.41 -7.19
N ILE A 140 -2.19 -4.72 -7.77
CA ILE A 140 -3.58 -5.10 -7.66
C ILE A 140 -3.91 -6.03 -8.82
N TYR A 141 -4.03 -7.31 -8.53
CA TYR A 141 -4.56 -8.30 -9.47
C TYR A 141 -5.60 -9.17 -8.79
N HIS A 142 -6.63 -9.53 -9.54
CA HIS A 142 -7.69 -10.40 -9.08
C HIS A 142 -7.40 -11.81 -9.55
N ASN A 143 -6.83 -12.65 -8.68
CA ASN A 143 -6.78 -14.09 -8.90
C ASN A 143 -7.28 -14.80 -7.64
N ASP A 144 -8.13 -15.82 -7.80
CA ASP A 144 -8.66 -16.69 -6.73
C ASP A 144 -9.11 -15.97 -5.44
N GLY A 145 -9.78 -14.83 -5.56
CA GLY A 145 -10.34 -14.10 -4.40
C GLY A 145 -9.39 -13.11 -3.71
N ALA A 146 -8.13 -13.00 -4.16
CA ALA A 146 -7.26 -11.89 -3.78
C ALA A 146 -7.76 -10.58 -4.43
N ILE A 147 -7.76 -9.51 -3.66
CA ILE A 147 -8.23 -8.18 -4.05
C ILE A 147 -7.08 -7.18 -4.07
N ALA A 148 -6.02 -7.46 -3.32
CA ALA A 148 -4.80 -6.70 -3.37
C ALA A 148 -3.62 -7.56 -2.98
N ALA A 149 -2.45 -7.26 -3.55
CA ALA A 149 -1.21 -7.91 -3.20
C ALA A 149 -0.06 -6.90 -3.23
N MET A 150 0.89 -7.01 -2.32
CA MET A 150 2.09 -6.18 -2.37
C MET A 150 3.30 -6.85 -1.71
N PRO A 151 4.51 -6.63 -2.25
CA PRO A 151 5.75 -6.96 -1.55
C PRO A 151 5.93 -6.02 -0.34
N LEU A 152 6.12 -6.58 0.85
CA LEU A 152 6.49 -5.83 2.06
C LEU A 152 8.01 -5.67 2.16
N SER A 153 8.74 -6.68 1.71
CA SER A 153 10.19 -6.70 1.62
C SER A 153 10.62 -7.71 0.54
N PRO A 154 11.91 -7.79 0.18
CA PRO A 154 12.42 -8.87 -0.69
C PRO A 154 12.08 -10.29 -0.20
N ARG A 155 11.72 -10.45 1.09
CA ARG A 155 11.42 -11.74 1.73
C ARG A 155 9.97 -11.94 2.15
N LEU A 156 9.17 -10.87 2.15
CA LEU A 156 7.79 -10.91 2.63
C LEU A 156 6.86 -10.32 1.58
N PHE A 157 5.78 -11.04 1.31
CA PHE A 157 4.74 -10.62 0.39
C PHE A 157 3.39 -10.75 1.08
N VAL A 158 2.53 -9.74 0.96
CA VAL A 158 1.21 -9.74 1.57
C VAL A 158 0.13 -9.84 0.51
N ASN A 159 -0.87 -10.67 0.78
CA ASN A 159 -2.11 -10.80 0.03
C ASN A 159 -3.28 -10.41 0.91
N PHE A 160 -4.20 -9.63 0.35
CA PHE A 160 -5.47 -9.26 0.95
C PHE A 160 -6.60 -9.88 0.13
N SER A 161 -7.53 -10.56 0.78
CA SER A 161 -8.70 -11.18 0.14
C SER A 161 -9.97 -10.87 0.92
N LEU A 162 -11.10 -10.68 0.24
CA LEU A 162 -12.40 -10.59 0.91
C LEU A 162 -12.75 -11.95 1.49
N ASN A 163 -13.25 -11.97 2.72
CA ASN A 163 -13.78 -13.19 3.31
C ASN A 163 -15.14 -13.50 2.68
N LYS A 164 -15.16 -14.37 1.66
CA LYS A 164 -16.38 -14.72 0.90
C LYS A 164 -17.37 -15.61 1.66
N ASN A 165 -17.08 -16.01 2.90
CA ASN A 165 -18.02 -16.80 3.71
C ASN A 165 -19.12 -15.90 4.32
N THR A 166 -20.10 -15.54 3.50
CA THR A 166 -21.29 -14.76 3.90
C THR A 166 -22.33 -15.58 4.66
N ASN A 167 -22.19 -16.91 4.69
CA ASN A 167 -23.18 -17.84 5.29
C ASN A 167 -22.75 -18.40 6.66
N ALA A 168 -21.50 -18.19 7.06
CA ALA A 168 -21.07 -18.42 8.44
C ALA A 168 -21.29 -17.12 9.21
N ILE A 169 -21.63 -17.22 10.50
CA ILE A 169 -21.60 -16.12 11.48
C ILE A 169 -20.47 -15.15 11.08
N PRO A 170 -20.74 -13.84 10.91
CA PRO A 170 -19.76 -12.89 10.38
C PRO A 170 -18.44 -13.18 11.06
N PRO A 171 -17.34 -13.39 10.32
CA PRO A 171 -16.09 -13.77 10.94
C PRO A 171 -15.72 -12.63 11.88
N THR A 172 -16.00 -12.82 13.17
CA THR A 172 -15.74 -11.87 14.25
C THR A 172 -14.25 -11.72 14.50
N ARG A 173 -13.42 -12.42 13.72
CA ARG A 173 -11.97 -12.41 13.77
C ARG A 173 -11.39 -12.25 12.38
N ILE A 174 -10.51 -11.27 12.27
CA ILE A 174 -9.52 -11.12 11.21
C ILE A 174 -8.87 -12.49 10.95
N GLN A 175 -8.94 -12.99 9.72
CA GLN A 175 -8.25 -14.21 9.33
C GLN A 175 -6.85 -13.85 8.84
N PHE A 176 -5.87 -14.07 9.71
CA PHE A 176 -4.47 -13.84 9.43
C PHE A 176 -3.73 -15.18 9.30
N GLU A 177 -2.95 -15.35 8.23
CA GLU A 177 -2.16 -16.55 7.98
C GLU A 177 -0.74 -16.19 7.53
N ILE A 178 0.28 -16.88 8.05
CA ILE A 178 1.63 -16.85 7.49
C ILE A 178 1.87 -18.15 6.74
N VAL A 179 2.34 -18.02 5.50
CA VAL A 179 2.61 -19.15 4.61
C VAL A 179 4.08 -19.15 4.24
N ASP A 180 4.80 -20.21 4.60
CA ASP A 180 6.18 -20.40 4.18
C ASP A 180 6.26 -20.89 2.73
N ILE A 181 7.07 -20.21 1.92
CA ILE A 181 7.31 -20.54 0.51
C ILE A 181 8.76 -20.98 0.35
N TYR A 182 8.92 -22.27 0.05
CA TYR A 182 10.20 -22.90 -0.27
C TYR A 182 10.40 -23.15 -1.76
N ASP A 183 9.34 -23.00 -2.56
CA ASP A 183 9.34 -23.24 -4.01
C ASP A 183 9.71 -21.96 -4.78
N PRO A 184 10.86 -21.93 -5.50
CA PRO A 184 11.27 -20.78 -6.30
C PRO A 184 10.28 -20.43 -7.43
N GLU A 185 9.54 -21.39 -7.98
CA GLU A 185 8.61 -21.11 -9.08
C GLU A 185 7.42 -20.27 -8.62
N LYS A 186 6.93 -20.48 -7.39
CA LYS A 186 5.92 -19.60 -6.77
C LYS A 186 6.39 -18.15 -6.67
N ILE A 187 7.67 -17.95 -6.33
CA ILE A 187 8.25 -16.60 -6.23
C ILE A 187 8.34 -15.94 -7.61
N LYS A 188 8.77 -16.68 -8.64
CA LYS A 188 8.84 -16.18 -10.02
C LYS A 188 7.46 -15.80 -10.58
N ILE A 189 6.45 -16.64 -10.36
CA ILE A 189 5.06 -16.34 -10.76
C ILE A 189 4.56 -15.08 -10.07
N THR A 190 4.78 -14.97 -8.75
CA THR A 190 4.41 -13.76 -7.99
C THR A 190 5.11 -12.51 -8.52
N ASN A 191 6.42 -12.60 -8.78
CA ASN A 191 7.19 -11.50 -9.35
C ASN A 191 6.70 -11.07 -10.74
N ARG A 192 6.31 -12.04 -11.57
CA ARG A 192 5.71 -11.77 -12.88
C ARG A 192 4.40 -11.01 -12.72
N LEU A 193 3.52 -11.45 -11.80
CA LEU A 193 2.27 -10.75 -11.51
C LEU A 193 2.52 -9.35 -10.98
N VAL A 194 3.46 -9.17 -10.04
CA VAL A 194 3.86 -7.84 -9.58
C VAL A 194 4.31 -6.97 -10.75
N HIS A 195 5.16 -7.49 -11.64
CA HIS A 195 5.65 -6.75 -12.80
C HIS A 195 4.54 -6.38 -13.80
N GLU A 196 3.59 -7.29 -14.05
CA GLU A 196 2.49 -7.07 -14.99
C GLU A 196 1.44 -6.07 -14.44
N PHE A 197 1.20 -6.08 -13.13
CA PHE A 197 0.13 -5.30 -12.48
C PHE A 197 0.62 -4.10 -11.67
N SER A 198 1.94 -3.93 -11.47
CA SER A 198 2.50 -2.73 -10.85
C SER A 198 2.22 -1.53 -11.74
N ASN A 199 1.54 -0.51 -11.21
CA ASN A 199 1.23 0.69 -11.97
C ASN A 199 2.47 1.60 -12.18
N ASN A 200 3.60 1.39 -11.48
CA ASN A 200 4.86 2.15 -11.61
C ASN A 200 6.09 1.45 -10.97
N PHE A 201 7.26 2.12 -11.07
CA PHE A 201 8.63 1.79 -10.62
C PHE A 201 8.81 0.50 -9.80
N LEU A 202 9.64 -0.39 -10.34
CA LEU A 202 10.13 -1.60 -9.67
C LEU A 202 11.55 -1.32 -9.14
N PHE A 203 11.75 -1.37 -7.82
CA PHE A 203 13.01 -1.00 -7.18
C PHE A 203 14.01 -2.16 -7.09
N ALA A 204 13.54 -3.40 -7.10
CA ALA A 204 14.36 -4.59 -6.97
C ALA A 204 14.20 -5.52 -8.18
N LYS A 205 14.61 -5.06 -9.37
CA LYS A 205 14.57 -5.85 -10.61
C LYS A 205 15.97 -6.36 -10.96
N LYS A 206 16.26 -7.65 -10.75
CA LYS A 206 17.38 -8.33 -11.41
C LYS A 206 16.83 -9.26 -12.50
N ASN A 207 17.61 -9.50 -13.55
CA ASN A 207 17.22 -10.42 -14.62
C ASN A 207 16.88 -11.84 -14.11
N VAL A 208 17.48 -12.26 -12.98
CA VAL A 208 17.21 -13.55 -12.35
C VAL A 208 15.84 -13.63 -11.69
N ASP A 209 15.23 -12.50 -11.32
CA ASP A 209 13.95 -12.45 -10.61
C ASP A 209 12.74 -12.66 -11.54
N LEU A 210 12.97 -12.63 -12.86
CA LEU A 210 11.95 -12.74 -13.93
C LEU A 210 12.19 -13.94 -14.87
N LYS A 211 13.34 -14.63 -14.78
CA LYS A 211 13.66 -15.77 -15.65
C LYS A 211 12.96 -17.04 -15.16
N LEU A 212 11.89 -17.42 -15.86
CA LEU A 212 11.44 -18.80 -15.92
C LEU A 212 12.47 -19.55 -16.78
N ASN A 213 13.40 -20.27 -16.17
CA ASN A 213 14.12 -21.30 -16.91
C ASN A 213 13.09 -22.41 -17.14
N LEU A 214 12.45 -22.39 -18.31
CA LEU A 214 11.76 -23.56 -18.86
C LEU A 214 12.83 -24.54 -19.35
#